data_AF-A0A660M106-F1
#
_entry.id   AF-A0A660M106-F1
#
_cell.length_a   1.000
_cell.length_b   1.000
_cell.length_c   1.000
_cell.angle_alpha   90.00
_cell.angle_beta   90.00
_cell.angle_gamma   90.00
#
_symmetry.space_group_name_H-M   'P 1'
#
loop_
_entity.id
_entity.type
_entity.pdbx_description
1 polymer ?
#
loop_
_entity_poly.entity_id
_entity_poly.type
_entity_poly.pdbx_seq_one_letter_code
_entity_poly.pdbx_strand_id
1 'polypeptide(L)'
;MERKMLPENSNPKPEEARQERIAQLKQDEQQLRRIIEQRDAVSKVLEGDGYGYLIGLFVDPDDNVLGIGNKYHGIGSNNWRVVRCESSEVEGDQPIRAEIQKISSAKKTEHGRYPFWPIGVKTIDTIYPEDGRAINIFWMSKSESEAKHRGFIVGDLAGNEFLPLDEIIDPETERKMEAKIKAKEEADEFDRLVQSLRDEGLGADAERCVQAGLDLGATAVYDVMV
;
A
#
# COMPACT_ATOMS: atom_id res chain seq x y z
N MET A 1 -40.34 -31.31 7.52
CA MET A 1 -39.79 -29.96 7.71
C MET A 1 -38.99 -29.96 9.00
N GLU A 2 -37.70 -30.27 8.93
CA GLU A 2 -36.78 -30.12 10.05
C GLU A 2 -36.14 -28.72 9.95
N ARG A 3 -36.46 -27.85 10.91
CA ARG A 3 -35.78 -26.56 11.07
C ARG A 3 -34.46 -26.81 11.78
N LYS A 4 -33.34 -26.84 11.03
CA LYS A 4 -32.01 -26.72 11.63
C LYS A 4 -31.84 -25.28 12.11
N MET A 5 -32.01 -25.07 13.43
CA MET A 5 -31.58 -23.84 14.07
C MET A 5 -30.05 -23.80 14.02
N LEU A 6 -29.50 -22.84 13.27
CA LEU A 6 -28.11 -22.42 13.39
C LEU A 6 -28.01 -21.41 14.54
N PRO A 7 -26.93 -21.42 15.34
CA PRO A 7 -26.77 -20.45 16.42
C PRO A 7 -26.64 -19.02 15.87
N GLU A 8 -27.51 -18.12 16.35
CA GLU A 8 -27.59 -16.68 16.04
C GLU A 8 -26.42 -15.89 16.68
N ASN A 9 -25.18 -16.21 16.32
CA ASN A 9 -24.05 -15.35 16.71
C ASN A 9 -22.90 -15.33 15.69
N SER A 10 -23.19 -15.51 14.41
CA SER A 10 -22.21 -15.31 13.36
C SER A 10 -22.22 -13.86 12.92
N ASN A 11 -21.20 -13.11 13.36
CA ASN A 11 -20.66 -11.97 12.61
C ASN A 11 -20.57 -12.32 11.10
N PRO A 12 -20.66 -11.33 10.19
CA PRO A 12 -20.42 -11.57 8.77
C PRO A 12 -19.15 -12.40 8.59
N LYS A 13 -19.22 -13.40 7.69
CA LYS A 13 -18.15 -14.40 7.54
C LYS A 13 -16.82 -13.66 7.38
N PRO A 14 -15.75 -14.04 8.12
CA PRO A 14 -14.48 -13.32 8.09
C PRO A 14 -13.93 -13.10 6.67
N GLU A 15 -14.23 -14.01 5.74
CA GLU A 15 -13.87 -13.88 4.33
C GLU A 15 -14.64 -12.79 3.56
N GLU A 16 -15.93 -12.59 3.83
CA GLU A 16 -16.72 -11.56 3.13
C GLU A 16 -16.22 -10.15 3.51
N ALA A 17 -15.94 -9.93 4.80
CA ALA A 17 -15.35 -8.68 5.30
C ALA A 17 -13.93 -8.44 4.74
N ARG A 18 -13.13 -9.52 4.61
CA ARG A 18 -11.81 -9.48 3.99
C ARG A 18 -11.87 -9.02 2.53
N GLN A 19 -12.79 -9.61 1.75
CA GLN A 19 -12.98 -9.25 0.33
C GLN A 19 -13.54 -7.84 0.17
N GLU A 20 -14.45 -7.42 1.06
CA GLU A 20 -14.96 -6.05 1.09
C GLU A 20 -13.84 -5.04 1.33
N ARG A 21 -12.95 -5.31 2.30
CA ARG A 21 -11.78 -4.47 2.56
C ARG A 21 -10.85 -4.36 1.35
N ILE A 22 -10.54 -5.48 0.69
CA ILE A 22 -9.73 -5.47 -0.53
C ILE A 22 -10.41 -4.64 -1.63
N ALA A 23 -11.73 -4.77 -1.80
CA ALA A 23 -12.47 -4.00 -2.79
C ALA A 23 -12.45 -2.49 -2.48
N GLN A 24 -12.58 -2.09 -1.21
CA GLN A 24 -12.47 -0.70 -0.78
C GLN A 24 -11.08 -0.13 -1.08
N LEU A 25 -10.01 -0.86 -0.73
CA LEU A 25 -8.63 -0.45 -1.01
C LEU A 25 -8.34 -0.30 -2.50
N LYS A 26 -8.99 -1.09 -3.36
CA LYS A 26 -8.87 -0.99 -4.82
C LYS A 26 -9.64 0.18 -5.43
N GLN A 27 -10.71 0.64 -4.76
CA GLN A 27 -11.55 1.73 -5.26
C GLN A 27 -11.03 3.11 -4.87
N ASP A 28 -10.38 3.23 -3.71
CA ASP A 28 -9.78 4.48 -3.26
C ASP A 28 -8.41 4.70 -3.93
N GLU A 29 -8.39 5.51 -4.99
CA GLU A 29 -7.18 5.79 -5.76
C GLU A 29 -6.10 6.52 -4.94
N GLN A 30 -6.49 7.38 -3.99
CA GLN A 30 -5.53 8.10 -3.16
C GLN A 30 -4.85 7.14 -2.20
N GLN A 31 -5.64 6.28 -1.56
CA GLN A 31 -5.14 5.27 -0.65
C GLN A 31 -4.28 4.24 -1.39
N LEU A 32 -4.71 3.79 -2.57
CA LEU A 32 -3.95 2.86 -3.40
C LEU A 32 -2.61 3.44 -3.85
N ARG A 33 -2.58 4.72 -4.24
CA ARG A 33 -1.34 5.45 -4.54
C ARG A 33 -0.40 5.45 -3.33
N ARG A 34 -0.91 5.80 -2.15
CA ARG A 34 -0.13 5.82 -0.91
C ARG A 34 0.45 4.44 -0.59
N ILE A 35 -0.33 3.37 -0.78
CA ILE A 35 0.12 1.99 -0.59
C ILE A 35 1.25 1.63 -1.58
N ILE A 36 1.16 2.03 -2.85
CA ILE A 36 2.22 1.82 -3.84
C ILE A 36 3.52 2.54 -3.44
N GLU A 37 3.42 3.81 -3.03
CA GLU A 37 4.59 4.58 -2.60
C GLU A 37 5.24 4.00 -1.33
N GLN A 38 4.41 3.53 -0.38
CA GLN A 38 4.87 2.83 0.81
C GLN A 38 5.55 1.50 0.49
N ARG A 39 4.99 0.73 -0.44
CA ARG A 39 5.61 -0.52 -0.95
C ARG A 39 6.99 -0.24 -1.49
N ASP A 40 7.14 0.78 -2.33
CA ASP A 40 8.42 1.10 -2.96
C ASP A 40 9.46 1.53 -1.91
N ALA A 41 9.05 2.33 -0.93
CA ALA A 41 9.90 2.72 0.19
C ALA A 41 10.36 1.50 1.03
N VAL A 42 9.43 0.61 1.40
CA VAL A 42 9.73 -0.62 2.16
C VAL A 42 10.65 -1.55 1.37
N SER A 43 10.38 -1.72 0.07
CA SER A 43 11.14 -2.61 -0.81
C SER A 43 12.57 -2.12 -0.98
N LYS A 44 12.77 -0.81 -1.18
CA LYS A 44 14.10 -0.20 -1.27
C LYS A 44 14.96 -0.45 -0.03
N VAL A 45 14.37 -0.38 1.16
CA VAL A 45 15.09 -0.66 2.43
C VAL A 45 15.45 -2.14 2.52
N LEU A 46 14.54 -3.04 2.14
CA LEU A 46 14.78 -4.48 2.17
C LEU A 46 15.86 -4.93 1.17
N GLU A 47 15.84 -4.39 -0.05
CA GLU A 47 16.86 -4.67 -1.08
C GLU A 47 18.25 -4.21 -0.65
N GLY A 48 18.35 -3.01 -0.05
CA GLY A 48 19.63 -2.45 0.41
C GLY A 48 20.26 -3.20 1.58
N ASP A 49 19.45 -3.86 2.43
CA ASP A 49 19.92 -4.55 3.65
C ASP A 49 20.39 -5.99 3.40
N GLY A 50 20.02 -6.62 2.27
CA GLY A 50 20.49 -7.97 1.90
C GLY A 50 20.20 -9.07 2.94
N TYR A 51 19.21 -8.87 3.81
CA TYR A 51 19.13 -9.54 5.11
C TYR A 51 18.75 -11.03 5.07
N GLY A 52 18.09 -11.50 4.00
CA GLY A 52 17.66 -12.88 3.89
C GLY A 52 16.43 -13.08 3.00
N TYR A 53 15.59 -14.05 3.36
CA TYR A 53 14.39 -14.42 2.60
C TYR A 53 13.22 -13.48 2.93
N LEU A 54 12.58 -12.94 1.88
CA LEU A 54 11.36 -12.15 2.01
C LEU A 54 10.16 -13.08 2.22
N ILE A 55 9.49 -12.96 3.37
CA ILE A 55 8.20 -13.65 3.59
C ILE A 55 7.09 -12.97 2.80
N GLY A 56 7.07 -11.63 2.79
CA GLY A 56 6.14 -10.86 1.98
C GLY A 56 6.03 -9.40 2.38
N LEU A 57 5.22 -8.69 1.60
CA LEU A 57 4.75 -7.35 1.87
C LEU A 57 3.25 -7.43 2.22
N PHE A 58 2.84 -6.69 3.24
CA PHE A 58 1.49 -6.75 3.78
C PHE A 58 0.97 -5.36 4.10
N VAL A 59 -0.35 -5.20 4.09
CA VAL A 59 -1.08 -4.01 4.52
C VAL A 59 -1.75 -4.29 5.86
N ASP A 60 -1.34 -3.57 6.90
CA ASP A 60 -1.93 -3.68 8.24
C ASP A 60 -3.33 -3.03 8.31
N PRO A 61 -4.12 -3.20 9.38
CA PRO A 61 -5.47 -2.64 9.50
C PRO A 61 -5.56 -1.11 9.41
N ASP A 62 -4.44 -0.41 9.63
CA ASP A 62 -4.33 1.05 9.52
C ASP A 62 -3.88 1.47 8.10
N ASP A 63 -3.93 0.53 7.16
CA ASP A 63 -3.56 0.61 5.77
C ASP A 63 -2.09 1.04 5.52
N ASN A 64 -1.20 0.71 6.46
CA ASN A 64 0.22 0.89 6.29
C ASN A 64 0.90 -0.38 5.77
N VAL A 65 1.86 -0.19 4.85
CA VAL A 65 2.66 -1.27 4.30
C VAL A 65 3.80 -1.62 5.24
N LEU A 66 3.95 -2.92 5.48
CA LEU A 66 5.11 -3.49 6.14
C LEU A 66 5.70 -4.64 5.32
N GLY A 67 7.00 -4.81 5.44
CA GLY A 67 7.75 -5.91 4.86
C GLY A 67 8.32 -6.81 5.95
N ILE A 68 8.18 -8.12 5.78
CA ILE A 68 8.66 -9.11 6.74
C ILE A 68 9.67 -10.02 6.05
N GLY A 69 10.88 -10.07 6.61
CA GLY A 69 11.96 -10.96 6.19
C GLY A 69 12.38 -11.90 7.33
N ASN A 70 12.96 -13.03 6.95
CA ASN A 70 13.56 -13.98 7.87
C ASN A 70 14.88 -14.54 7.32
N LYS A 71 15.88 -14.72 8.20
CA LYS A 71 17.08 -15.50 7.90
C LYS A 71 16.75 -16.99 7.94
N TYR A 72 16.24 -17.51 6.82
CA TYR A 72 16.03 -18.93 6.50
C TYR A 72 15.83 -19.85 7.73
N HIS A 73 14.60 -19.93 8.25
CA HIS A 73 14.19 -20.75 9.40
C HIS A 73 14.75 -20.32 10.77
N GLY A 74 15.35 -19.14 10.87
CA GLY A 74 15.87 -18.62 12.11
C GLY A 74 14.74 -18.22 13.08
N ILE A 75 14.82 -18.71 14.32
CA ILE A 75 13.77 -18.55 15.34
C ILE A 75 14.00 -17.30 16.21
N GLY A 76 15.26 -16.98 16.51
CA GLY A 76 15.61 -15.84 17.39
C GLY A 76 15.33 -14.46 16.76
N SER A 77 15.20 -13.43 17.61
CA SER A 77 14.89 -12.04 17.20
C SER A 77 15.82 -11.50 16.11
N ASN A 78 17.12 -11.80 16.18
CA ASN A 78 18.13 -11.41 15.20
C ASN A 78 17.99 -12.08 13.82
N ASN A 79 17.01 -12.98 13.65
CA ASN A 79 16.70 -13.60 12.38
C ASN A 79 15.50 -12.95 11.70
N TRP A 80 14.73 -12.14 12.41
CA TRP A 80 13.57 -11.45 11.88
C TRP A 80 13.97 -10.06 11.40
N ARG A 81 13.36 -9.64 10.29
CA ARG A 81 13.41 -8.27 9.81
C ARG A 81 11.99 -7.81 9.57
N VAL A 82 11.67 -6.66 10.15
CA VAL A 82 10.41 -5.98 9.90
C VAL A 82 10.78 -4.59 9.45
N VAL A 83 10.24 -4.17 8.31
CA VAL A 83 10.36 -2.82 7.79
C VAL A 83 8.97 -2.23 7.75
N ARG A 84 8.78 -1.04 8.31
CA ARG A 84 7.49 -0.33 8.34
C ARG A 84 7.68 1.08 7.81
N CYS A 85 6.64 1.64 7.20
CA CYS A 85 6.60 3.08 7.00
C CYS A 85 6.40 3.78 8.35
N GLU A 86 7.19 4.82 8.63
CA GLU A 86 6.91 5.70 9.76
C GLU A 86 5.55 6.37 9.53
N SER A 87 4.67 6.26 10.51
CA SER A 87 3.44 7.04 10.54
C SER A 87 3.82 8.48 10.88
N SER A 88 4.15 9.30 9.88
CA SER A 88 4.14 10.74 10.11
C SER A 88 2.68 11.16 10.32
N GLU A 89 2.30 11.51 11.56
CA GLU A 89 1.03 12.17 11.90
C GLU A 89 0.89 13.56 11.26
N VAL A 90 1.79 13.93 10.36
CA VAL A 90 1.88 15.24 9.75
C VAL A 90 1.17 15.19 8.40
N GLU A 91 0.03 15.85 8.30
CA GLU A 91 -0.53 16.26 7.00
C GLU A 91 0.52 17.07 6.26
N GLY A 92 1.09 16.50 5.19
CA GLY A 92 2.06 17.21 4.37
C GLY A 92 2.74 16.33 3.32
N ASP A 93 3.37 17.02 2.36
CA ASP A 93 4.12 16.49 1.22
C ASP A 93 5.49 15.86 1.62
N GLN A 94 5.58 15.33 2.85
CA GLN A 94 6.81 14.70 3.33
C GLN A 94 6.98 13.33 2.67
N PRO A 95 8.20 13.01 2.20
CA PRO A 95 8.45 11.73 1.55
C PRO A 95 8.22 10.60 2.54
N ILE A 96 7.49 9.58 2.10
CA ILE A 96 7.30 8.35 2.88
C ILE A 96 8.66 7.77 3.25
N ARG A 97 8.86 7.53 4.55
CA ARG A 97 10.06 6.91 5.09
C ARG A 97 9.74 5.53 5.60
N ALA A 98 10.53 4.55 5.18
CA ALA A 98 10.48 3.20 5.68
C ALA A 98 11.70 2.91 6.55
N GLU A 99 11.50 2.27 7.70
CA GLU A 99 12.56 2.00 8.66
C GLU A 99 12.54 0.55 9.12
N ILE A 100 13.76 0.02 9.31
CA ILE A 100 13.99 -1.27 9.92
C ILE A 100 13.63 -1.18 11.41
N GLN A 101 12.62 -1.95 11.79
CA GLN A 101 12.18 -2.03 13.17
C GLN A 101 13.18 -2.84 14.01
N LYS A 102 13.49 -2.32 15.20
CA LYS A 102 14.28 -3.06 16.19
C LYS A 102 13.40 -4.11 16.86
N ILE A 103 13.83 -5.37 16.80
CA ILE A 103 13.09 -6.50 17.34
C ILE A 103 13.60 -6.82 18.75
N SER A 104 12.78 -6.58 19.76
CA SER A 104 13.11 -6.85 21.16
C SER A 104 13.21 -8.36 21.44
N SER A 105 12.27 -9.14 20.89
CA SER A 105 12.20 -10.59 21.04
C SER A 105 11.38 -11.22 19.93
N ALA A 106 11.55 -12.52 19.73
CA ALA A 106 10.69 -13.33 18.88
C ALA A 106 10.46 -14.68 19.58
N LYS A 107 9.24 -15.21 19.45
CA LYS A 107 8.83 -16.45 20.09
C LYS A 107 8.13 -17.34 19.09
N LYS A 108 8.53 -18.61 19.08
CA LYS A 108 7.79 -19.66 18.39
C LYS A 108 6.87 -20.38 19.36
N THR A 109 5.61 -20.50 19.01
CA THR A 109 4.60 -21.26 19.77
C THR A 109 4.14 -22.43 18.90
N GLU A 110 4.37 -23.64 19.38
CA GLU A 110 3.87 -24.86 18.73
C GLU A 110 2.58 -25.29 19.40
N HIS A 111 1.56 -25.65 18.61
CA HIS A 111 0.30 -26.25 19.07
C HIS A 111 -0.46 -25.51 20.18
N GLY A 112 -1.57 -24.88 19.80
CA GLY A 112 -2.59 -24.38 20.71
C GLY A 112 -3.90 -24.19 19.95
N ARG A 113 -5.03 -24.38 20.63
CA ARG A 113 -6.33 -23.86 20.18
C ARG A 113 -6.65 -22.67 21.06
N TYR A 114 -5.99 -21.55 20.80
CA TYR A 114 -6.51 -20.32 21.35
C TYR A 114 -7.85 -20.03 20.65
N PRO A 115 -8.92 -19.66 21.36
CA PRO A 115 -10.26 -19.56 20.78
C PRO A 115 -10.37 -18.63 19.56
N PHE A 116 -9.42 -17.71 19.40
CA PHE A 116 -9.39 -16.71 18.33
C PHE A 116 -8.39 -17.02 17.20
N TRP A 117 -7.75 -18.19 17.19
CA TRP A 117 -6.82 -18.54 16.11
C TRP A 117 -7.53 -19.08 14.87
N PRO A 118 -6.98 -18.81 13.66
CA PRO A 118 -7.44 -19.47 12.45
C PRO A 118 -7.45 -21.00 12.59
N ILE A 119 -8.43 -21.66 11.96
CA ILE A 119 -8.50 -23.11 11.97
C ILE A 119 -7.33 -23.66 11.14
N GLY A 120 -6.69 -24.72 11.64
CA GLY A 120 -5.60 -25.40 10.93
C GLY A 120 -4.20 -24.81 11.20
N VAL A 121 -4.02 -23.88 12.14
CA VAL A 121 -2.70 -23.37 12.56
C VAL A 121 -1.85 -24.50 13.17
N LYS A 122 -0.62 -24.64 12.66
CA LYS A 122 0.38 -25.61 13.15
C LYS A 122 1.33 -24.98 14.16
N THR A 123 1.87 -23.81 13.81
CA THR A 123 2.84 -23.06 14.62
C THR A 123 2.64 -21.57 14.41
N ILE A 124 3.01 -20.77 15.41
CA ILE A 124 2.98 -19.32 15.33
C ILE A 124 4.37 -18.78 15.64
N ASP A 125 4.89 -17.93 14.77
CA ASP A 125 6.01 -17.06 15.11
C ASP A 125 5.45 -15.68 15.48
N THR A 126 5.64 -15.29 16.74
CA THR A 126 5.30 -13.96 17.23
C THR A 126 6.56 -13.12 17.33
N ILE A 127 6.56 -12.00 16.62
CA ILE A 127 7.65 -11.03 16.57
C ILE A 127 7.23 -9.83 17.42
N TYR A 128 8.13 -9.37 18.30
CA TYR A 128 7.90 -8.21 19.16
C TYR A 128 8.85 -7.07 18.80
N PRO A 129 8.45 -6.16 17.89
CA PRO A 129 9.17 -4.92 17.68
C PRO A 129 9.16 -4.05 18.95
N GLU A 130 10.14 -3.16 19.09
CA GLU A 130 10.23 -2.24 20.25
C GLU A 130 9.10 -1.21 20.29
N ASP A 131 8.39 -0.99 19.18
CA ASP A 131 7.19 -0.13 19.12
C ASP A 131 5.94 -0.75 19.78
N GLY A 132 6.04 -2.00 20.26
CA GLY A 132 4.96 -2.70 20.96
C GLY A 132 3.89 -3.33 20.05
N ARG A 133 3.92 -3.08 18.74
CA ARG A 133 2.96 -3.64 17.77
C ARG A 133 3.43 -5.02 17.30
N ALA A 134 3.13 -6.03 18.11
CA ALA A 134 3.50 -7.41 17.84
C ALA A 134 2.87 -7.94 16.54
N ILE A 135 3.60 -8.81 15.85
CA ILE A 135 3.22 -9.42 14.58
C ILE A 135 3.20 -10.93 14.76
N ASN A 136 2.11 -11.56 14.36
CA ASN A 136 1.95 -13.01 14.37
C ASN A 136 1.98 -13.56 12.96
N ILE A 137 2.78 -14.60 12.74
CA ILE A 137 2.79 -15.39 11.51
C ILE A 137 2.23 -16.76 11.86
N PHE A 138 1.00 -17.00 11.43
CA PHE A 138 0.25 -18.22 11.64
C PHE A 138 0.57 -19.21 10.51
N TRP A 139 1.47 -20.15 10.76
CA TRP A 139 1.80 -21.20 9.79
C TRP A 139 0.72 -22.27 9.78
N MET A 140 0.09 -22.46 8.63
CA MET A 140 -1.08 -23.33 8.48
C MET A 140 -0.68 -24.74 8.05
N SER A 141 -1.45 -25.73 8.47
CA SER A 141 -1.35 -27.08 7.94
C SER A 141 -1.98 -27.15 6.54
N LYS A 142 -1.31 -27.83 5.60
CA LYS A 142 -1.75 -27.90 4.20
C LYS A 142 -3.13 -28.54 4.00
N SER A 143 -3.61 -29.34 4.96
CA SER A 143 -4.86 -30.10 4.86
C SER A 143 -6.08 -29.34 5.41
N GLU A 144 -5.88 -28.30 6.22
CA GLU A 144 -6.96 -27.59 6.94
C GLU A 144 -6.90 -26.07 6.73
N SER A 145 -6.04 -25.57 5.84
CA SER A 145 -5.78 -24.13 5.72
C SER A 145 -6.90 -23.38 4.99
N GLU A 146 -7.46 -22.38 5.67
CA GLU A 146 -8.21 -21.29 5.03
C GLU A 146 -7.29 -20.36 4.22
N ALA A 147 -5.99 -20.35 4.53
CA ALA A 147 -4.95 -19.60 3.82
C ALA A 147 -4.70 -20.19 2.42
N LYS A 148 -5.54 -19.81 1.46
CA LYS A 148 -5.35 -20.20 0.07
C LYS A 148 -4.03 -19.58 -0.42
N HIS A 149 -3.15 -20.43 -0.96
CA HIS A 149 -1.90 -20.10 -1.68
C HIS A 149 -0.62 -19.91 -0.86
N ARG A 150 -0.60 -19.24 0.30
CA ARG A 150 0.66 -18.90 1.01
C ARG A 150 1.06 -19.89 2.11
N GLY A 151 0.11 -20.67 2.63
CA GLY A 151 0.35 -21.61 3.73
C GLY A 151 0.60 -20.93 5.08
N PHE A 152 0.39 -19.61 5.17
CA PHE A 152 0.43 -18.85 6.40
C PHE A 152 -0.49 -17.62 6.31
N ILE A 153 -0.85 -17.06 7.47
CA ILE A 153 -1.56 -15.79 7.63
C ILE A 153 -0.69 -14.88 8.51
N VAL A 154 -0.70 -13.59 8.24
CA VAL A 154 -0.03 -12.59 9.08
C VAL A 154 -1.09 -11.73 9.75
N GLY A 155 -0.91 -11.37 11.01
CA GLY A 155 -1.85 -10.50 11.72
C GLY A 155 -1.31 -9.94 13.02
N ASP A 156 -2.10 -9.09 13.65
CA ASP A 156 -1.80 -8.52 14.97
C ASP A 156 -2.19 -9.48 16.12
N LEU A 157 -2.10 -9.01 17.36
CA LEU A 157 -2.55 -9.75 18.55
C LEU A 157 -4.07 -9.80 18.72
N ALA A 158 -4.79 -8.86 18.11
CA ALA A 158 -6.25 -8.80 18.16
C ALA A 158 -6.91 -9.78 17.16
N GLY A 159 -6.11 -10.38 16.27
CA GLY A 159 -6.59 -11.32 15.25
C GLY A 159 -6.97 -10.64 13.94
N ASN A 160 -6.59 -9.37 13.74
CA ASN A 160 -6.79 -8.70 12.46
C ASN A 160 -5.71 -9.15 11.47
N GLU A 161 -6.14 -9.61 10.29
CA GLU A 161 -5.25 -10.03 9.22
C GLU A 161 -4.54 -8.82 8.58
N PHE A 162 -3.25 -9.01 8.29
CA PHE A 162 -2.48 -8.12 7.42
C PHE A 162 -2.58 -8.67 6.01
N LEU A 163 -3.21 -7.90 5.12
CA LEU A 163 -3.53 -8.36 3.78
C LEU A 163 -2.27 -8.44 2.92
N PRO A 164 -2.02 -9.56 2.22
CA PRO A 164 -0.90 -9.64 1.28
C PRO A 164 -1.05 -8.61 0.16
N LEU A 165 0.03 -7.90 -0.13
CA LEU A 165 -0.01 -6.77 -1.06
C LEU A 165 -0.37 -7.16 -2.49
N ASP A 166 0.00 -8.36 -2.93
CA ASP A 166 -0.30 -8.92 -4.24
C ASP A 166 -1.78 -9.27 -4.45
N GLU A 167 -2.57 -9.34 -3.37
CA GLU A 167 -4.02 -9.49 -3.47
C GLU A 167 -4.73 -8.13 -3.68
N ILE A 168 -4.08 -7.04 -3.26
CA ILE A 168 -4.58 -5.67 -3.37
C ILE A 168 -4.10 -5.01 -4.67
N ILE A 169 -2.84 -5.17 -5.03
CA ILE A 169 -2.24 -4.56 -6.22
C ILE A 169 -1.89 -5.66 -7.20
N ASP A 170 -2.71 -5.77 -8.25
CA ASP A 170 -2.39 -6.58 -9.42
C ASP A 170 -1.62 -5.76 -10.48
N PRO A 171 -0.95 -6.42 -11.45
CA PRO A 171 -0.16 -5.71 -12.46
C PRO A 171 -0.94 -4.75 -13.36
N GLU A 172 -2.26 -4.94 -13.54
CA GLU A 172 -3.08 -4.02 -14.32
C GLU A 172 -3.39 -2.75 -13.51
N THR A 173 -3.77 -2.94 -12.25
CA THR A 173 -4.01 -1.88 -11.27
C THR A 173 -2.76 -1.03 -11.08
N GLU A 174 -1.58 -1.65 -10.96
CA GLU A 174 -0.30 -0.95 -10.87
C GLU A 174 -0.04 -0.06 -12.09
N ARG A 175 -0.12 -0.61 -13.31
CA ARG A 175 0.09 0.16 -14.56
C ARG A 175 -0.86 1.35 -14.69
N LYS A 176 -2.12 1.19 -14.29
CA LYS A 176 -3.12 2.27 -14.31
C LYS A 176 -2.73 3.39 -13.36
N MET A 177 -2.27 3.05 -12.15
CA MET A 177 -1.85 4.04 -11.15
C MET A 177 -0.57 4.74 -11.57
N GLU A 178 0.45 4.02 -12.07
CA GLU A 178 1.68 4.61 -12.59
C GLU A 178 1.41 5.62 -13.72
N ALA A 179 0.53 5.27 -14.67
CA ALA A 179 0.15 6.17 -15.76
C ALA A 179 -0.54 7.45 -15.23
N LYS A 180 -1.39 7.33 -14.20
CA LYS A 180 -2.05 8.47 -13.57
C LYS A 180 -1.09 9.37 -12.81
N ILE A 181 -0.16 8.78 -12.07
CA ILE A 181 0.89 9.52 -11.34
C ILE A 181 1.71 10.32 -12.34
N LYS A 182 2.19 9.67 -13.41
CA LYS A 182 2.96 10.33 -14.47
C LYS A 182 2.19 11.47 -15.15
N ALA A 183 0.93 11.26 -15.49
CA ALA A 183 0.10 12.31 -16.11
C ALA A 183 -0.10 13.51 -15.18
N LYS A 184 -0.21 13.28 -13.87
CA LYS A 184 -0.30 14.35 -12.88
C LYS A 184 1.02 15.11 -12.76
N GLU A 185 2.16 14.42 -12.70
CA GLU A 185 3.48 15.05 -12.68
C GLU A 185 3.73 15.94 -13.90
N GLU A 186 3.35 15.48 -15.10
CA GLU A 186 3.44 16.25 -16.34
C GLU A 186 2.53 17.49 -16.31
N ALA A 187 1.33 17.39 -15.74
CA ALA A 187 0.42 18.52 -15.57
C ALA A 187 0.94 19.55 -14.55
N ASP A 188 1.44 19.08 -13.40
CA ASP A 188 2.02 19.93 -12.36
C ASP A 188 3.28 20.65 -12.87
N GLU A 189 4.11 19.98 -13.69
CA GLU A 189 5.27 20.60 -14.36
C GLU A 189 4.84 21.67 -15.38
N PHE A 190 3.83 21.38 -16.19
CA PHE A 190 3.28 22.34 -17.13
C PHE A 190 2.75 23.59 -16.43
N ASP A 191 1.96 23.43 -15.37
CA ASP A 191 1.42 24.55 -14.58
C ASP A 191 2.56 25.38 -13.96
N ARG A 192 3.60 24.72 -13.44
CA ARG A 192 4.79 25.41 -12.92
C ARG A 192 5.51 26.23 -13.99
N LEU A 193 5.65 25.69 -15.20
CA LEU A 193 6.26 26.41 -16.33
C LEU A 193 5.40 27.60 -16.75
N VAL A 194 4.09 27.42 -16.89
CA VAL A 194 3.14 28.50 -17.22
C VAL A 194 3.19 29.61 -16.17
N GLN A 195 3.26 29.27 -14.89
CA GLN A 195 3.33 30.26 -13.83
C GLN A 195 4.65 31.02 -13.84
N SER A 196 5.77 30.34 -14.10
CA SER A 196 7.07 30.99 -14.26
C SER A 196 7.06 32.00 -15.41
N LEU A 197 6.44 31.65 -16.55
CA LEU A 197 6.28 32.57 -17.70
C LEU A 197 5.38 33.77 -17.39
N ARG A 198 4.32 33.57 -16.59
CA ARG A 198 3.46 34.68 -16.12
C ARG A 198 4.23 35.62 -15.19
N ASP A 199 4.99 35.06 -14.25
CA ASP A 199 5.77 35.83 -13.28
C ASP A 199 6.87 36.66 -13.95
N GLU A 200 7.45 36.14 -15.04
CA GLU A 200 8.41 36.87 -15.89
C GLU A 200 7.75 37.91 -16.82
N GLY A 201 6.41 38.03 -16.80
CA GLY A 201 5.65 38.99 -17.61
C GLY A 201 5.55 38.61 -19.10
N LEU A 202 6.04 37.44 -19.50
CA LEU A 202 6.05 36.96 -20.90
C LEU A 202 4.65 36.60 -21.41
N GLY A 203 3.69 36.33 -20.50
CA GLY A 203 2.30 36.04 -20.87
C GLY A 203 1.55 37.23 -21.50
N ALA A 204 1.84 38.46 -21.08
CA ALA A 204 1.16 39.66 -21.58
C ALA A 204 1.63 40.09 -22.99
N ASP A 205 2.91 39.84 -23.30
CA ASP A 205 3.46 40.11 -24.63
C ASP A 205 2.97 39.09 -25.67
N ALA A 206 2.79 37.82 -25.28
CA ALA A 206 2.19 36.80 -26.14
C ALA A 206 0.73 37.12 -26.51
N GLU A 207 -0.10 37.54 -25.55
CA GLU A 207 -1.48 37.99 -25.81
C GLU A 207 -1.53 39.23 -26.73
N ARG A 208 -0.63 40.21 -26.53
CA ARG A 208 -0.51 41.37 -27.43
C ARG A 208 -0.10 40.99 -28.85
N CYS A 209 0.85 40.07 -29.02
CA CYS A 209 1.27 39.62 -30.34
C CYS A 209 0.15 38.86 -31.08
N VAL A 210 -0.60 38.02 -30.37
CA VAL A 210 -1.75 37.30 -30.96
C VAL A 210 -2.87 38.29 -31.33
N GLN A 211 -3.19 39.24 -30.46
CA GLN A 211 -4.21 40.26 -30.74
C GLN A 211 -3.79 41.15 -31.92
N ALA A 212 -2.53 41.60 -31.96
CA ALA A 212 -2.00 42.37 -33.08
C ALA A 212 -2.03 41.58 -34.41
N GLY A 213 -1.77 40.27 -34.36
CA GLY A 213 -1.88 39.39 -35.52
C GLY A 213 -3.32 39.20 -36.01
N LEU A 214 -4.30 39.09 -35.09
CA LEU A 214 -5.72 39.03 -35.42
C LEU A 214 -6.24 40.35 -35.99
N ASP A 215 -5.83 41.49 -35.44
CA ASP A 215 -6.22 42.81 -35.91
C ASP A 215 -5.64 43.11 -37.31
N LEU A 216 -4.37 42.73 -37.55
CA LEU A 216 -3.72 42.81 -38.87
C LEU A 216 -4.33 41.84 -39.89
N GLY A 217 -4.71 40.64 -39.45
CA GLY A 217 -5.42 39.66 -40.28
C GLY A 217 -6.79 40.19 -40.69
N ALA A 218 -7.55 40.77 -39.76
CA ALA A 218 -8.87 41.34 -40.03
C ALA A 218 -8.82 42.56 -40.97
N THR A 219 -7.78 43.39 -40.89
CA THR A 219 -7.58 44.49 -41.85
C THR A 219 -7.22 43.99 -43.25
N ALA A 220 -6.41 42.94 -43.36
CA ALA A 220 -6.03 42.35 -44.64
C ALA A 220 -7.20 41.68 -45.38
N VAL A 221 -8.21 41.13 -44.67
CA VAL A 221 -9.42 40.59 -45.32
C VAL A 221 -10.35 41.71 -45.80
N TYR A 222 -10.37 42.87 -45.12
CA TYR A 222 -11.20 44.02 -45.51
C TYR A 222 -10.70 44.68 -46.82
N ASP A 223 -9.39 44.81 -47.00
CA ASP A 223 -8.78 45.39 -48.21
C ASP A 223 -8.95 44.51 -49.47
N VAL A 224 -9.25 43.21 -49.32
CA VAL A 224 -9.50 42.29 -50.45
C VAL A 224 -10.99 42.26 -50.86
N MET A 225 -11.89 42.80 -50.03
CA MET A 225 -13.34 42.77 -50.24
C MET A 225 -13.98 44.12 -50.63
N VAL A 226 -13.19 45.18 -50.82
CA VAL A 226 -13.66 46.53 -51.24
C VAL A 226 -13.35 46.80 -52.71
#